data_AF-A0A382K9T6-F1
#
_entry.id   AF-A0A382K9T6-F1
#
_cell.length_a   1.000
_cell.length_b   1.000
_cell.length_c   1.000
_cell.angle_alpha   90.00
_cell.angle_beta   90.00
_cell.angle_gamma   90.00
#
_symmetry.space_group_name_H-M   'P 1'
#
loop_
_entity.id
_entity.type
_entity.pdbx_description
1 polymer ?
#
loop_
_entity_poly.entity_id
_entity_poly.type
_entity_poly.pdbx_seq_one_letter_code
_entity_poly.pdbx_strand_id
1 'polypeptide(L)'
;MDGNTLRLLIFISVFILMLVLESFIPRHPTVDSKSRRLGIHIGLSGLNTLLLKMVFGAAAVGAAKTFEINGWGLLNVLDWNGVVAFILVIALLDLSIYLQHVIVHKIPFFWRFHVVHHSDLDLDVSSGLRFHPVEILASMLYKIGIIFLLGPAPIAVLVFEAVLNGMA
;
A
#
# COMPACT_ATOMS: atom_id res chain seq x y z
N MET A 1 2.85 7.62 -20.21
CA MET A 1 1.95 7.15 -19.13
C MET A 1 2.62 7.50 -17.81
N ASP A 2 1.95 8.25 -16.94
CA ASP A 2 2.54 8.58 -15.63
C ASP A 2 2.57 7.36 -14.69
N GLY A 3 3.39 7.42 -13.64
CA GLY A 3 3.57 6.30 -12.72
C GLY A 3 2.30 5.92 -11.95
N ASN A 4 1.40 6.87 -11.67
CA ASN A 4 0.15 6.61 -10.97
C ASN A 4 -0.82 5.82 -11.85
N THR A 5 -0.88 6.17 -13.14
CA THR A 5 -1.66 5.46 -14.16
C THR A 5 -1.15 4.04 -14.32
N LEU A 6 0.18 3.85 -14.39
CA LEU A 6 0.77 2.51 -14.47
C LEU A 6 0.38 1.65 -13.25
N ARG A 7 0.53 2.18 -12.04
CA ARG A 7 0.14 1.48 -10.81
C ARG A 7 -1.33 1.10 -10.78
N LEU A 8 -2.21 2.02 -11.21
CA LEU A 8 -3.64 1.78 -11.26
C LEU A 8 -3.99 0.66 -12.26
N LEU A 9 -3.36 0.67 -13.44
CA LEU A 9 -3.55 -0.39 -14.43
C LEU A 9 -3.08 -1.75 -13.93
N ILE A 10 -1.92 -1.82 -13.26
CA ILE A 10 -1.43 -3.04 -12.63
C ILE A 10 -2.44 -3.54 -11.60
N PHE A 11 -2.88 -2.66 -10.68
CA PHE A 11 -3.86 -3.00 -9.66
C PHE A 11 -5.16 -3.54 -10.27
N ILE A 12 -5.75 -2.82 -11.23
CA ILE A 12 -7.00 -3.25 -11.90
C ILE A 12 -6.81 -4.59 -12.61
N SER A 13 -5.67 -4.79 -13.28
CA SER A 13 -5.39 -6.03 -14.01
C SER A 13 -5.30 -7.22 -13.05
N VAL A 14 -4.57 -7.08 -11.94
CA VAL A 14 -4.47 -8.12 -10.91
C VAL A 14 -5.83 -8.37 -10.25
N PHE A 15 -6.57 -7.31 -9.91
CA PHE A 15 -7.89 -7.43 -9.29
C PHE A 15 -8.89 -8.16 -10.20
N ILE A 16 -8.94 -7.82 -11.49
CA ILE A 16 -9.78 -8.52 -12.47
C ILE A 16 -9.34 -9.97 -12.61
N LEU A 17 -8.04 -10.25 -12.72
CA LEU A 17 -7.52 -11.61 -12.78
C LEU A 17 -7.98 -12.43 -11.57
N MET A 18 -7.85 -11.87 -10.37
CA MET A 18 -8.26 -12.54 -9.13
C MET A 18 -9.77 -12.77 -9.09
N LEU A 19 -10.60 -11.81 -9.52
CA LEU A 19 -12.05 -11.98 -9.64
C LEU A 19 -12.43 -13.13 -10.59
N VAL A 20 -11.74 -13.21 -11.74
CA VAL A 20 -11.95 -14.30 -12.71
C VAL A 20 -11.57 -15.64 -12.07
N LEU A 21 -10.41 -15.74 -11.44
CA LEU A 21 -9.96 -16.97 -10.78
C LEU A 21 -10.89 -17.39 -9.64
N GLU A 22 -11.35 -16.46 -8.81
CA GLU A 22 -12.33 -16.71 -7.75
C GLU A 22 -13.65 -17.27 -8.30
N SER A 23 -14.11 -16.78 -9.46
CA SER A 23 -15.35 -17.27 -10.08
C SER A 23 -15.26 -18.74 -10.51
N PHE A 24 -14.07 -19.24 -10.84
CA PHE A 24 -13.82 -20.63 -11.22
C PHE A 24 -13.45 -21.52 -10.04
N ILE A 25 -12.88 -20.96 -8.97
CA ILE A 25 -12.38 -21.70 -7.81
C ILE A 25 -12.96 -21.11 -6.51
N PRO A 26 -14.30 -21.18 -6.30
CA PRO A 26 -14.91 -20.71 -5.06
C PRO A 26 -14.51 -21.62 -3.90
N ARG A 27 -13.85 -21.08 -2.88
CA ARG A 27 -13.29 -21.87 -1.76
C ARG A 27 -14.16 -21.87 -0.51
N HIS A 28 -15.00 -20.87 -0.31
CA HIS A 28 -15.83 -20.73 0.89
C HIS A 28 -17.29 -20.40 0.54
N PRO A 29 -18.27 -21.00 1.24
CA PRO A 29 -19.66 -20.60 1.12
C PRO A 29 -19.84 -19.18 1.66
N THR A 30 -20.62 -18.36 0.97
CA THR A 30 -20.90 -16.98 1.39
C THR A 30 -21.93 -16.96 2.50
N VAL A 31 -21.61 -16.27 3.60
CA VAL A 31 -22.47 -16.07 4.76
C VAL A 31 -23.20 -14.73 4.67
N ASP A 32 -22.55 -13.69 4.16
CA ASP A 32 -23.10 -12.35 4.07
C ASP A 32 -23.47 -11.91 2.64
N SER A 33 -24.31 -10.88 2.53
CA SER A 33 -24.71 -10.26 1.28
C SER A 33 -23.52 -9.62 0.56
N LYS A 34 -23.18 -10.17 -0.61
CA LYS A 34 -22.09 -9.70 -1.46
C LYS A 34 -22.24 -8.22 -1.86
N SER A 35 -23.45 -7.76 -2.18
CA SER A 35 -23.67 -6.35 -2.57
C SER A 35 -23.41 -5.39 -1.42
N ARG A 36 -23.81 -5.77 -0.19
CA ARG A 36 -23.55 -4.97 1.01
C ARG A 36 -22.06 -4.89 1.31
N ARG A 37 -21.37 -6.03 1.32
CA ARG A 37 -19.91 -6.11 1.54
C ARG A 37 -19.14 -5.27 0.51
N LEU A 38 -19.45 -5.45 -0.77
CA LEU A 38 -18.81 -4.70 -1.85
C LEU A 38 -19.01 -3.19 -1.71
N GLY A 39 -20.22 -2.74 -1.35
CA GLY A 39 -20.50 -1.33 -1.08
C GLY A 39 -19.63 -0.75 0.05
N ILE A 40 -19.44 -1.51 1.13
CA ILE A 40 -18.56 -1.11 2.25
C ILE A 40 -17.10 -1.06 1.78
N HIS A 41 -16.62 -2.08 1.08
CA HIS A 41 -15.21 -2.20 0.66
C HIS A 41 -14.81 -1.11 -0.34
N ILE A 42 -15.65 -0.87 -1.35
CA ILE A 42 -15.44 0.21 -2.32
C ILE A 42 -15.57 1.57 -1.62
N GLY A 43 -16.54 1.73 -0.72
CA GLY A 43 -16.72 2.97 0.05
C GLY A 43 -15.49 3.32 0.91
N LEU A 44 -14.95 2.34 1.64
CA LEU A 44 -13.73 2.49 2.43
C LEU A 44 -12.53 2.80 1.53
N SER A 45 -12.32 2.05 0.45
CA SER A 45 -11.22 2.27 -0.49
C SER A 45 -11.28 3.65 -1.16
N GLY A 46 -12.48 4.10 -1.55
CA GLY A 46 -12.72 5.43 -2.10
C GLY A 46 -12.42 6.54 -1.09
N LEU A 47 -12.90 6.39 0.14
CA LEU A 47 -12.60 7.32 1.23
C LEU A 47 -11.10 7.38 1.54
N ASN A 48 -10.44 6.22 1.62
CA ASN A 48 -9.00 6.11 1.84
C ASN A 48 -8.22 6.84 0.75
N THR A 49 -8.60 6.63 -0.52
CA THR A 49 -7.99 7.32 -1.67
C THR A 49 -8.17 8.84 -1.58
N LEU A 50 -9.37 9.31 -1.23
CA LEU A 50 -9.66 10.73 -1.09
C LEU A 50 -8.81 11.36 0.02
N LEU A 51 -8.77 10.73 1.19
CA LEU A 51 -8.03 11.21 2.36
C LEU A 51 -6.53 11.21 2.10
N LEU A 52 -5.98 10.17 1.47
CA LEU A 52 -4.57 10.14 1.08
C LEU A 52 -4.22 11.31 0.14
N LYS A 53 -5.06 11.58 -0.85
CA LYS A 53 -4.85 12.72 -1.77
C LYS A 53 -4.93 14.07 -1.05
N MET A 54 -5.87 14.23 -0.11
CA MET A 54 -6.03 15.47 0.66
C MET A 54 -4.87 15.70 1.64
N VAL A 55 -4.47 14.68 2.39
CA VAL A 55 -3.45 14.80 3.44
C VAL A 55 -2.04 14.85 2.85
N PHE A 56 -1.75 13.96 1.89
CA PHE A 56 -0.39 13.77 1.39
C PHE A 56 -0.17 14.30 -0.03
N GLY A 57 -1.20 14.63 -0.82
CA GLY A 57 -1.01 15.06 -2.20
C GLY A 57 -0.16 16.32 -2.34
N ALA A 58 -0.52 17.40 -1.65
CA ALA A 58 0.26 18.64 -1.66
C ALA A 58 1.62 18.49 -0.94
N ALA A 59 1.63 17.75 0.19
CA ALA A 59 2.83 17.54 1.00
C ALA A 59 3.89 16.69 0.27
N ALA A 60 3.48 15.65 -0.47
CA ALA A 60 4.38 14.77 -1.20
C ALA A 60 5.07 15.49 -2.37
N VAL A 61 4.36 16.36 -3.09
CA VAL A 61 4.95 17.17 -4.17
C VAL A 61 5.98 18.16 -3.60
N GLY A 62 5.66 18.81 -2.49
CA GLY A 62 6.57 19.72 -1.81
C GLY A 62 7.83 19.01 -1.30
N ALA A 63 7.65 17.87 -0.63
CA ALA A 63 8.75 17.05 -0.13
C ALA A 63 9.67 16.57 -1.25
N ALA A 64 9.13 15.97 -2.32
CA ALA A 64 9.92 15.45 -3.43
C ALA A 64 10.87 16.50 -4.02
N LYS A 65 10.38 17.74 -4.20
CA LYS A 65 11.17 18.86 -4.70
C LYS A 65 12.29 19.27 -3.75
N THR A 66 12.07 19.23 -2.44
CA THR A 66 13.09 19.55 -1.44
C THR A 66 14.22 18.50 -1.39
N PHE A 67 13.91 17.23 -1.63
CA PHE A 67 14.91 16.15 -1.58
C PHE A 67 15.75 16.03 -2.84
N GLU A 68 15.14 16.24 -4.01
CA GLU A 68 15.87 16.27 -5.30
C GLU A 68 17.00 17.31 -5.28
N ILE A 69 16.80 18.43 -4.60
CA ILE A 69 17.77 19.53 -4.52
C ILE A 69 18.93 19.22 -3.55
N ASN A 70 18.69 18.46 -2.48
CA ASN A 70 19.64 18.34 -1.37
C ASN A 70 20.41 17.00 -1.34
N GLY A 71 20.04 16.01 -2.15
CA GLY A 71 20.75 14.71 -2.20
C GLY A 71 20.70 13.92 -0.89
N TRP A 72 19.64 14.11 -0.08
CA TRP A 72 19.50 13.47 1.22
C TRP A 72 19.11 11.99 1.13
N GLY A 73 19.52 11.22 2.15
CA GLY A 73 19.15 9.81 2.34
C GLY A 73 20.35 8.86 2.23
N LEU A 74 20.30 7.76 2.97
CA LEU A 74 21.43 6.85 3.16
C LEU A 74 22.05 6.37 1.83
N LEU A 75 21.23 6.06 0.84
CA LEU A 75 21.69 5.53 -0.44
C LEU A 75 22.34 6.59 -1.35
N ASN A 76 21.95 7.86 -1.20
CA ASN A 76 22.56 8.98 -1.93
C ASN A 76 23.94 9.35 -1.37
N VAL A 77 24.22 9.01 -0.12
CA VAL A 77 25.53 9.26 0.53
C VAL A 77 26.55 8.17 0.22
N LEU A 78 26.10 6.92 0.08
CA LEU A 78 26.99 5.76 0.03
C LEU A 78 27.51 5.38 -1.37
N ASP A 79 27.05 6.04 -2.44
CA ASP A 79 27.43 5.79 -3.85
C ASP A 79 27.41 4.29 -4.24
N TRP A 80 26.36 3.58 -3.82
CA TRP A 80 26.24 2.15 -4.07
C TRP A 80 25.91 1.83 -5.52
N ASN A 81 26.27 0.63 -5.96
CA ASN A 81 25.84 0.09 -7.25
C ASN A 81 24.30 0.19 -7.38
N GLY A 82 23.82 0.84 -8.44
CA GLY A 82 22.40 1.14 -8.62
C GLY A 82 21.48 -0.09 -8.61
N VAL A 83 21.95 -1.25 -9.08
CA VAL A 83 21.16 -2.50 -9.07
C VAL A 83 21.05 -3.05 -7.64
N VAL A 84 22.15 -3.04 -6.89
CA VAL A 84 22.16 -3.49 -5.49
C VAL A 84 21.29 -2.58 -4.63
N ALA A 85 21.42 -1.26 -4.79
CA ALA A 85 20.59 -0.28 -4.11
C ALA A 85 19.10 -0.48 -4.44
N PHE A 86 18.76 -0.70 -5.71
CA PHE A 86 17.38 -0.94 -6.14
C PHE A 86 16.76 -2.17 -5.46
N ILE A 87 17.45 -3.31 -5.46
CA ILE A 87 16.96 -4.55 -4.84
C ILE A 87 16.83 -4.38 -3.32
N LEU A 88 17.82 -3.77 -2.68
CA LEU A 88 17.80 -3.54 -1.24
C LEU A 88 16.66 -2.62 -0.81
N VAL A 89 16.35 -1.58 -1.59
CA VAL A 89 15.20 -0.71 -1.31
C VAL A 89 13.90 -1.50 -1.29
N ILE A 90 13.67 -2.33 -2.31
CA ILE A 90 12.45 -3.13 -2.38
C ILE A 90 12.36 -4.07 -1.17
N ALA A 91 13.45 -4.77 -0.84
CA ALA A 91 13.50 -5.69 0.29
C ALA A 91 13.31 -4.98 1.64
N LEU A 92 13.92 -3.81 1.84
CA LEU A 92 13.80 -3.04 3.09
C LEU A 92 12.41 -2.43 3.25
N LEU A 93 11.79 -1.94 2.17
CA LEU A 93 10.43 -1.43 2.20
C LEU A 93 9.42 -2.56 2.48
N ASP A 94 9.60 -3.72 1.86
CA ASP A 94 8.78 -4.91 2.12
C ASP A 94 8.90 -5.36 3.58
N LEU A 95 10.12 -5.51 4.08
CA LEU A 95 10.38 -5.81 5.49
C LEU A 95 9.75 -4.76 6.42
N SER A 96 9.81 -3.48 6.04
CA SER A 96 9.22 -2.41 6.85
C SER A 96 7.70 -2.53 6.93
N ILE A 97 7.02 -2.86 5.83
CA ILE A 97 5.57 -3.11 5.82
C ILE A 97 5.23 -4.39 6.57
N TYR A 98 6.03 -5.45 6.45
CA TYR A 98 5.88 -6.66 7.26
C TYR A 98 5.96 -6.34 8.76
N LEU A 99 6.97 -5.58 9.18
CA LEU A 99 7.11 -5.17 10.58
C LEU A 99 5.93 -4.31 11.04
N GLN A 100 5.46 -3.38 10.21
CA GLN A 100 4.25 -2.61 10.48
C GLN A 100 3.05 -3.55 10.70
N HIS A 101 2.89 -4.57 9.84
CA HIS A 101 1.79 -5.53 9.94
C HIS A 101 1.86 -6.31 11.28
N VAL A 102 3.05 -6.77 11.68
CA VAL A 102 3.26 -7.40 12.99
C VAL A 102 2.90 -6.43 14.12
N ILE A 103 3.31 -5.17 14.04
CA ILE A 103 3.03 -4.15 15.05
C ILE A 103 1.52 -3.92 15.20
N VAL A 104 0.78 -3.77 14.09
CA VAL A 104 -0.67 -3.52 14.15
C VAL A 104 -1.45 -4.71 14.71
N HIS A 105 -0.91 -5.93 14.58
CA HIS A 105 -1.46 -7.12 15.23
C HIS A 105 -1.10 -7.26 16.71
N LYS A 106 0.07 -6.77 17.13
CA LYS A 106 0.59 -6.99 18.49
C LYS A 106 0.22 -5.87 19.47
N ILE A 107 0.12 -4.63 19.01
CA ILE A 107 -0.15 -3.49 19.88
C ILE A 107 -1.66 -3.21 19.93
N PRO A 108 -2.32 -3.27 21.11
CA PRO A 108 -3.77 -3.14 21.22
C PRO A 108 -4.35 -1.85 20.63
N PHE A 109 -3.61 -0.73 20.73
CA PHE A 109 -4.06 0.53 20.15
C PHE A 109 -4.21 0.45 18.62
N PHE A 110 -3.22 -0.10 17.92
CA PHE A 110 -3.25 -0.22 16.46
C PHE A 110 -4.20 -1.32 15.98
N TRP A 111 -4.32 -2.41 16.75
CA TRP A 111 -5.25 -3.50 16.46
C TRP A 111 -6.70 -3.02 16.34
N ARG A 112 -7.11 -2.00 17.12
CA ARG A 112 -8.48 -1.45 17.06
C ARG A 112 -8.84 -0.89 15.68
N PHE A 113 -7.87 -0.46 14.89
CA PHE A 113 -8.08 -0.02 13.51
C PHE A 113 -7.95 -1.20 12.55
N HIS A 114 -6.91 -2.02 12.75
CA HIS A 114 -6.61 -3.15 11.87
C HIS A 114 -7.66 -4.27 11.93
N VAL A 115 -8.40 -4.41 13.05
CA VAL A 115 -9.48 -5.39 13.16
C VAL A 115 -10.58 -5.16 12.12
N VAL A 116 -10.74 -3.94 11.57
CA VAL A 116 -11.68 -3.70 10.46
C VAL A 116 -11.37 -4.60 9.27
N HIS A 117 -10.08 -4.77 8.94
CA HIS A 117 -9.62 -5.67 7.89
C HIS A 117 -9.92 -7.14 8.22
N HIS A 118 -9.66 -7.56 9.46
CA HIS A 118 -9.88 -8.93 9.93
C HIS A 118 -11.34 -9.27 10.31
N SER A 119 -12.27 -8.32 10.19
CA SER A 119 -13.68 -8.50 10.58
C SER A 119 -14.58 -8.89 9.40
N ASP A 120 -14.02 -9.24 8.25
CA ASP A 120 -14.81 -9.72 7.13
C ASP A 120 -15.24 -11.18 7.35
N LEU A 121 -16.53 -11.47 7.20
CA LEU A 121 -17.07 -12.81 7.43
C LEU A 121 -16.83 -13.75 6.24
N ASP A 122 -16.69 -13.17 5.05
CA ASP A 122 -16.42 -13.87 3.82
C ASP A 122 -15.10 -13.35 3.25
N LEU A 123 -14.10 -14.23 3.16
CA LEU A 123 -12.83 -13.88 2.53
C LEU A 123 -12.97 -14.03 1.01
N ASP A 124 -12.96 -12.90 0.31
CA ASP A 124 -13.01 -12.84 -1.15
C ASP A 124 -12.04 -11.77 -1.69
N VAL A 125 -11.91 -11.64 -3.01
CA VAL A 125 -10.99 -10.67 -3.63
C VAL A 125 -11.22 -9.23 -3.14
N SER A 126 -12.45 -8.87 -2.76
CA SER A 126 -12.77 -7.53 -2.28
C SER A 126 -12.35 -7.27 -0.83
N SER A 127 -12.07 -8.31 -0.03
CA SER A 127 -11.60 -8.17 1.35
C SER A 127 -10.28 -7.39 1.43
N GLY A 128 -9.42 -7.48 0.41
CA GLY A 128 -8.20 -6.68 0.27
C GLY A 128 -8.43 -5.16 0.12
N LEU A 129 -9.67 -4.70 -0.04
CA LEU A 129 -10.01 -3.27 -0.08
C LEU A 129 -10.44 -2.71 1.29
N ARG A 130 -10.60 -3.57 2.29
CA ARG A 130 -11.26 -3.26 3.56
C ARG A 130 -10.25 -2.80 4.61
N PHE A 131 -9.80 -1.55 4.51
CA PHE A 131 -8.90 -0.96 5.51
C PHE A 131 -9.52 0.24 6.19
N HIS A 132 -9.21 0.40 7.48
CA HIS A 132 -9.64 1.58 8.24
C HIS A 132 -8.86 2.83 7.79
N PRO A 133 -9.49 4.02 7.63
CA PRO A 133 -8.79 5.21 7.16
C PRO A 133 -7.57 5.63 7.98
N VAL A 134 -7.65 5.54 9.31
CA VAL A 134 -6.51 5.83 10.20
C VAL A 134 -5.33 4.90 9.94
N GLU A 135 -5.59 3.61 9.65
CA GLU A 135 -4.54 2.65 9.35
C GLU A 135 -3.85 3.00 8.04
N ILE A 136 -4.60 3.34 6.99
CA ILE A 136 -4.05 3.74 5.69
C ILE A 136 -3.23 5.03 5.78
N LEU A 137 -3.71 6.04 6.53
CA LEU A 137 -2.98 7.29 6.73
C LEU A 137 -1.68 7.06 7.52
N ALA A 138 -1.74 6.26 8.60
CA ALA A 138 -0.57 5.92 9.40
C ALA A 138 0.45 5.09 8.61
N SER A 139 -0.03 4.13 7.81
CA SER A 139 0.79 3.31 6.91
C SER A 139 1.53 4.17 5.89
N MET A 140 0.83 5.12 5.27
CA MET A 140 1.44 6.06 4.32
C MET A 140 2.51 6.93 5.01
N LEU A 141 2.21 7.48 6.19
CA LEU A 141 3.18 8.29 6.94
C LEU A 141 4.43 7.50 7.31
N TYR A 142 4.26 6.28 7.82
CA TYR A 142 5.36 5.38 8.16
C TYR A 142 6.24 5.10 6.94
N LYS A 143 5.62 4.72 5.82
CA LYS A 143 6.32 4.45 4.56
C LYS A 143 7.05 5.66 4.00
N ILE A 144 6.43 6.84 4.03
CA ILE A 144 7.08 8.11 3.67
C ILE A 144 8.33 8.31 4.54
N GLY A 145 8.23 8.10 5.85
CA GLY A 145 9.38 8.18 6.76
C GLY A 145 10.53 7.25 6.35
N ILE A 146 10.25 5.99 6.02
CA ILE A 146 11.28 5.03 5.56
C ILE A 146 11.89 5.48 4.23
N ILE A 147 11.08 5.91 3.26
CA ILE A 147 11.56 6.41 1.96
C ILE A 147 12.48 7.61 2.17
N PHE A 148 12.14 8.53 3.08
CA PHE A 148 12.98 9.68 3.41
C PHE A 148 14.31 9.26 4.03
N LEU A 149 14.31 8.29 4.94
CA LEU A 149 15.54 7.79 5.58
C LEU A 149 16.47 7.12 4.57
N LEU A 150 15.92 6.34 3.64
CA LEU A 150 16.69 5.62 2.64
C LEU A 150 17.16 6.50 1.48
N GLY A 151 16.35 7.49 1.08
CA GLY A 151 16.56 8.30 -0.13
C GLY A 151 16.68 7.48 -1.42
N PRO A 152 15.75 6.56 -1.71
CA PRO A 152 15.86 5.66 -2.85
C PRO A 152 15.59 6.36 -4.18
N ALA A 153 16.04 5.73 -5.28
CA ALA A 153 15.63 6.15 -6.61
C ALA A 153 14.08 6.07 -6.76
N PRO A 154 13.42 7.07 -7.37
CA PRO A 154 11.96 7.09 -7.51
C PRO A 154 11.38 5.86 -8.21
N ILE A 155 12.13 5.25 -9.13
CA ILE A 155 11.72 4.03 -9.83
C ILE A 155 11.63 2.82 -8.89
N ALA A 156 12.52 2.71 -7.88
CA ALA A 156 12.47 1.62 -6.90
C ALA A 156 11.21 1.73 -6.03
N VAL A 157 10.85 2.96 -5.62
CA VAL A 157 9.60 3.24 -4.91
C VAL A 157 8.41 2.90 -5.79
N LEU A 158 8.40 3.34 -7.06
CA LEU A 158 7.29 3.06 -7.99
C LEU A 158 7.05 1.56 -8.18
N VAL A 159 8.12 0.78 -8.33
CA VAL A 159 8.04 -0.68 -8.48
C VAL A 159 7.56 -1.33 -7.19
N PHE A 160 8.13 -0.98 -6.04
CA PHE A 160 7.67 -1.48 -4.74
C PHE A 160 6.18 -1.20 -4.52
N GLU A 161 5.75 0.03 -4.78
CA GLU A 161 4.36 0.45 -4.65
C GLU A 161 3.40 -0.31 -5.58
N ALA A 162 3.86 -0.68 -6.79
CA ALA A 162 3.07 -1.48 -7.72
C ALA A 162 2.93 -2.93 -7.23
N VAL A 163 4.02 -3.51 -6.71
CA VAL A 163 4.03 -4.86 -6.12
C VAL A 163 3.13 -4.91 -4.90
N LEU A 164 3.30 -3.96 -3.96
CA LEU A 164 2.49 -3.87 -2.74
C LEU A 164 1.00 -3.78 -3.06
N ASN A 165 0.60 -2.91 -3.99
CA ASN A 165 -0.80 -2.78 -4.37
C ASN A 165 -1.38 -4.04 -5.02
N GLY A 166 -0.57 -4.80 -5.77
CA GLY A 166 -1.00 -6.03 -6.43
C GLY A 166 -1.03 -7.25 -5.52
N MET A 167 -0.40 -7.19 -4.34
CA MET A 167 -0.28 -8.32 -3.41
C MET A 167 -0.98 -8.11 -2.06
N ALA A 168 -1.62 -6.94 -1.87
CA ALA A 168 -2.35 -6.58 -0.65
C ALA A 168 -3.73 -7.23 -0.55
#